data_AF-A0A813IP67-F1
#
_entry.id   AF-A0A813IP67-F1
#
_cell.length_a   1.000
_cell.length_b   1.000
_cell.length_c   1.000
_cell.angle_alpha   90.00
_cell.angle_beta   90.00
_cell.angle_gamma   90.00
#
_symmetry.space_group_name_H-M   'P 1'
#
loop_
_entity.id
_entity.type
_entity.pdbx_description
1 polymer ?
#
loop_
_entity_poly.entity_id
_entity_poly.type
_entity_poly.pdbx_seq_one_letter_code
_entity_poly.pdbx_strand_id
1 'polypeptide(L)'
;NWHAGWSDGKKHWCCAHTNRGCHVAYSAPYDCEAGFNNWHLGWSDGKKQWCCQKESKGCPQGPTTTLSPLGCATPCKWKGLTATCHHRILWAASNTYAHQLNACGQAYSRVQVECDVCLSCSIQAVGCKGLSTTSSPFDCDAGYNNWHAGWSQPKKDWCCSNAHKGCAAAASLPYDCNAGLHNFHL
;
A
#
# COMPACT_ATOMS: atom_id res chain seq x y z
N ASN A 1 -13.00 -33.22 -15.61
CA ASN A 1 -11.61 -33.43 -15.12
C ASN A 1 -11.03 -32.08 -14.66
N TRP A 2 -11.57 -31.50 -13.57
CA TRP A 2 -11.30 -30.12 -13.14
C TRP A 2 -9.89 -29.93 -12.53
N HIS A 3 -9.27 -30.99 -12.01
CA HIS A 3 -7.92 -30.97 -11.42
C HIS A 3 -6.83 -30.50 -12.41
N ALA A 4 -6.92 -30.93 -13.67
CA ALA A 4 -5.97 -30.56 -14.72
C ALA A 4 -6.43 -29.39 -15.59
N GLY A 5 -7.74 -29.09 -15.61
CA GLY A 5 -8.33 -28.07 -16.48
C GLY A 5 -8.52 -26.69 -15.84
N TRP A 6 -8.42 -26.57 -14.51
CA TRP A 6 -8.54 -25.28 -13.82
C TRP A 6 -7.17 -24.66 -13.58
N SER A 7 -7.05 -23.35 -13.83
CA SER A 7 -5.89 -22.56 -13.40
C SER A 7 -5.82 -22.48 -11.87
N ASP A 8 -4.64 -22.26 -11.32
CA ASP A 8 -4.46 -22.19 -9.86
C ASP A 8 -5.23 -21.02 -9.22
N GLY A 9 -5.37 -19.90 -9.95
CA GLY A 9 -6.23 -18.79 -9.54
C GLY A 9 -7.72 -19.18 -9.49
N LYS A 10 -8.20 -19.98 -10.44
CA LYS A 10 -9.57 -20.49 -10.46
C LYS A 10 -9.83 -21.47 -9.31
N LYS A 11 -8.88 -22.38 -9.03
CA LYS A 11 -8.96 -23.33 -7.91
C LYS A 11 -9.03 -22.62 -6.55
N HIS A 12 -8.15 -21.65 -6.32
CA HIS A 12 -8.14 -20.88 -5.06
C HIS A 12 -9.41 -20.06 -4.89
N TRP A 13 -9.83 -19.34 -5.94
CA TRP A 13 -11.01 -18.48 -5.86
C TRP A 13 -12.30 -19.28 -5.61
N CYS A 14 -12.49 -20.37 -6.35
CA CYS A 14 -13.65 -21.25 -6.21
C CYS A 14 -13.68 -21.98 -4.86
N CYS A 15 -12.52 -22.39 -4.33
CA CYS A 15 -12.45 -22.98 -3.00
C CYS A 15 -12.80 -21.95 -1.91
N ALA A 16 -12.25 -20.73 -1.98
CA ALA A 16 -12.46 -19.69 -0.97
C ALA A 16 -13.88 -19.11 -0.95
N HIS A 17 -14.55 -18.99 -2.11
CA HIS A 17 -15.84 -18.29 -2.22
C HIS A 17 -17.04 -19.23 -2.41
N THR A 18 -16.82 -20.47 -2.89
CA THR A 18 -17.91 -21.40 -3.21
C THR A 18 -17.73 -22.80 -2.62
N ASN A 19 -16.62 -23.06 -1.91
CA ASN A 19 -16.26 -24.39 -1.37
C ASN A 19 -16.26 -25.52 -2.43
N ARG A 20 -16.01 -25.18 -3.70
CA ARG A 20 -15.95 -26.15 -4.81
C ARG A 20 -14.53 -26.23 -5.37
N GLY A 21 -14.07 -27.45 -5.65
CA GLY A 21 -12.72 -27.68 -6.19
C GLY A 21 -11.58 -27.55 -5.18
N CYS A 22 -11.86 -27.69 -3.88
CA CYS A 22 -10.83 -27.72 -2.86
C CYS A 22 -10.07 -29.06 -2.90
N HIS A 23 -8.75 -29.03 -3.08
CA HIS A 23 -7.89 -30.20 -2.87
C HIS A 23 -7.46 -30.23 -1.40
N VAL A 24 -7.43 -31.41 -0.78
CA VAL A 24 -7.14 -31.63 0.65
C VAL A 24 -5.72 -31.22 1.11
N ALA A 25 -4.90 -30.65 0.23
CA ALA A 25 -3.54 -30.18 0.56
C ALA A 25 -3.51 -28.75 1.16
N TYR A 26 -4.48 -28.41 2.03
CA TYR A 26 -4.53 -27.13 2.75
C TYR A 26 -4.31 -27.25 4.26
N SER A 27 -3.71 -28.35 4.73
CA SER A 27 -2.99 -28.32 6.00
C SER A 27 -1.61 -27.70 5.76
N ALA A 28 -1.48 -26.39 5.96
CA ALA A 28 -0.23 -25.60 5.89
C ALA A 28 0.61 -25.79 4.61
N PRO A 29 0.43 -24.96 3.56
CA PRO A 29 1.24 -25.04 2.33
C PRO A 29 2.74 -24.72 2.55
N TYR A 30 3.11 -24.24 3.74
CA TYR A 30 4.47 -23.86 4.09
C TYR A 30 4.84 -24.39 5.48
N ASP A 31 5.93 -25.14 5.54
CA ASP A 31 6.58 -25.54 6.79
C ASP A 31 7.54 -24.43 7.24
N CYS A 32 7.22 -23.73 8.32
CA CYS A 32 7.99 -22.59 8.83
C CYS A 32 9.27 -22.97 9.57
N GLU A 33 9.52 -24.25 9.84
CA GLU A 33 10.77 -24.74 10.44
C GLU A 33 11.77 -25.16 9.35
N ALA A 34 11.27 -25.62 8.19
CA ALA A 34 12.11 -26.03 7.08
C ALA A 34 12.98 -24.86 6.56
N GLY A 35 14.29 -24.95 6.82
CA GLY A 35 15.27 -23.96 6.40
C GLY A 35 15.19 -22.64 7.18
N PHE A 36 14.63 -22.64 8.40
CA PHE A 36 14.50 -21.43 9.22
C PHE A 36 15.84 -20.71 9.45
N ASN A 37 16.93 -21.45 9.66
CA ASN A 37 18.27 -20.88 9.91
C ASN A 37 18.77 -19.91 8.81
N ASN A 38 18.27 -20.04 7.58
CA ASN A 38 18.59 -19.15 6.46
C ASN A 38 17.33 -18.64 5.76
N TRP A 39 16.24 -18.45 6.50
CA TRP A 39 14.92 -18.11 5.94
C TRP A 39 14.95 -16.84 5.08
N HIS A 40 15.79 -15.86 5.46
CA HIS A 40 15.90 -14.58 4.78
C HIS A 40 16.37 -14.71 3.32
N LEU A 41 17.24 -15.67 3.01
CA LEU A 41 17.72 -15.97 1.65
C LEU A 41 17.00 -17.15 1.00
N GLY A 42 16.62 -18.16 1.79
CA GLY A 42 16.15 -19.45 1.28
C GLY A 42 14.64 -19.58 1.13
N TRP A 43 13.83 -18.72 1.75
CA TRP A 43 12.38 -18.79 1.63
C TRP A 43 11.86 -17.96 0.46
N SER A 44 10.86 -18.49 -0.23
CA SER A 44 10.05 -17.72 -1.17
C SER A 44 9.24 -16.65 -0.45
N ASP A 45 8.90 -15.57 -1.15
CA ASP A 45 8.15 -14.45 -0.55
C ASP A 45 6.78 -14.90 0.00
N GLY A 46 6.12 -15.84 -0.69
CA GLY A 46 4.89 -16.46 -0.22
C GLY A 46 5.06 -17.21 1.12
N LYS A 47 6.18 -17.93 1.29
CA LYS A 47 6.50 -18.62 2.54
C LYS A 47 6.82 -17.64 3.67
N LYS A 48 7.61 -16.60 3.39
CA LYS A 48 7.93 -15.52 4.36
C LYS A 48 6.68 -14.83 4.87
N GLN A 49 5.78 -14.44 3.96
CA GLN A 49 4.55 -13.74 4.33
C GLN A 49 3.60 -14.65 5.13
N TRP A 50 3.43 -15.90 4.70
CA TRP A 50 2.55 -16.84 5.36
C TRP A 50 3.05 -17.22 6.77
N CYS A 51 4.33 -17.56 6.91
CA CYS A 51 4.93 -17.90 8.20
C CYS A 51 4.99 -16.72 9.16
N CYS A 52 5.21 -15.51 8.65
CA CYS A 52 5.13 -14.31 9.46
C CYS A 52 3.70 -14.04 9.97
N GLN A 53 2.69 -14.20 9.11
CA GLN A 53 1.30 -13.92 9.47
C GLN A 53 0.67 -15.00 10.39
N LYS A 54 1.00 -16.28 10.17
CA LYS A 54 0.37 -17.40 10.89
C LYS A 54 1.14 -17.88 12.11
N GLU A 55 2.48 -17.85 12.06
CA GLU A 55 3.34 -18.37 13.14
C GLU A 55 4.29 -17.32 13.72
N SER A 56 4.27 -16.08 13.22
CA SER A 56 5.19 -15.00 13.62
C SER A 56 6.66 -15.34 13.45
N LYS A 57 6.98 -16.24 12.51
CA LYS A 57 8.34 -16.70 12.20
C LYS A 57 8.81 -16.13 10.86
N GLY A 58 10.08 -15.72 10.81
CA GLY A 58 10.69 -15.26 9.56
C GLY A 58 10.05 -13.99 9.01
N CYS A 59 9.61 -13.09 9.89
CA CYS A 59 9.14 -11.78 9.48
C CYS A 59 10.35 -10.96 9.00
N PRO A 60 10.29 -10.34 7.79
CA PRO A 60 11.25 -9.30 7.48
C PRO A 60 11.14 -8.27 8.59
N GLN A 61 12.26 -8.03 9.28
CA GLN A 61 12.40 -6.76 9.97
C GLN A 61 12.25 -5.75 8.84
N GLY A 62 11.07 -5.11 8.77
CA GLY A 62 10.78 -4.07 7.80
C GLY A 62 11.99 -3.15 7.77
N PRO A 63 12.38 -2.67 6.58
CA PRO A 63 13.75 -2.25 6.29
C PRO A 63 14.32 -1.61 7.54
N THR A 64 15.28 -2.30 8.17
CA THR A 64 16.14 -1.71 9.19
C THR A 64 16.97 -0.69 8.41
N THR A 65 16.27 0.36 8.02
CA THR A 65 16.83 1.52 7.43
C THR A 65 17.48 2.14 8.64
N THR A 66 18.74 1.78 8.81
CA THR A 66 19.78 2.72 9.17
C THR A 66 19.76 3.86 8.13
N LEU A 67 18.62 4.55 8.00
CA LEU A 67 18.53 5.91 7.52
C LEU A 67 19.04 6.72 8.71
N SER A 68 20.37 6.82 8.82
CA SER A 68 20.90 8.11 9.26
C SER A 68 20.19 9.15 8.40
N PRO A 69 19.43 10.11 8.98
CA PRO A 69 18.52 10.93 8.19
C PRO A 69 19.37 11.92 7.42
N LEU A 70 19.80 11.54 6.21
CA LEU A 70 20.35 12.24 5.04
C LEU A 70 20.96 13.66 5.17
N GLY A 71 21.24 14.20 6.35
CA GLY A 71 21.41 15.64 6.58
C GLY A 71 20.17 16.35 7.14
N CYS A 72 19.07 15.65 7.43
CA CYS A 72 17.90 16.24 8.10
C CYS A 72 18.05 16.31 9.62
N ALA A 73 18.92 15.48 10.21
CA ALA A 73 19.27 15.53 11.63
C ALA A 73 20.38 16.53 11.96
N THR A 74 21.00 17.16 10.96
CA THR A 74 22.08 18.14 11.21
C THR A 74 21.51 19.36 11.94
N PRO A 75 22.26 19.91 12.91
CA PRO A 75 21.85 21.11 13.63
C PRO A 75 21.95 22.35 12.73
N CYS A 76 20.87 23.11 12.70
CA CYS A 76 20.74 24.40 12.04
C CYS A 76 20.55 25.47 13.11
N LYS A 77 21.50 26.41 13.19
CA LYS A 77 21.52 27.50 14.16
C LYS A 77 20.92 28.76 13.55
N TRP A 78 19.84 29.26 14.12
CA TRP A 78 19.17 30.47 13.65
C TRP A 78 18.66 31.32 14.80
N LYS A 79 18.98 32.62 14.75
CA LYS A 79 18.65 33.58 15.81
C LYS A 79 19.02 33.09 17.23
N GLY A 80 20.13 32.35 17.34
CA GLY A 80 20.62 31.79 18.60
C GLY A 80 19.97 30.48 19.05
N LEU A 81 18.95 29.99 18.35
CA LEU A 81 18.31 28.70 18.61
C LEU A 81 18.90 27.63 17.69
N THR A 82 19.25 26.48 18.26
CA THR A 82 19.73 25.32 17.50
C THR A 82 18.62 24.27 17.43
N ALA A 83 18.21 23.91 16.22
CA ALA A 83 17.27 22.83 15.97
C ALA A 83 17.75 21.98 14.80
N THR A 84 17.30 20.73 14.70
CA THR A 84 17.61 19.92 13.51
C THR A 84 16.92 20.49 12.27
N CYS A 85 17.51 20.32 11.09
CA CYS A 85 16.91 20.74 9.82
C CYS A 85 15.47 20.21 9.67
N HIS A 86 15.24 18.94 9.99
CA HIS A 86 13.90 18.32 10.03
C HIS A 86 12.92 19.12 10.90
N HIS A 87 13.28 19.36 12.16
CA HIS A 87 12.41 20.06 13.11
C HIS A 87 12.16 21.52 12.68
N ARG A 88 13.19 22.19 12.15
CA ARG A 88 13.11 23.57 11.65
C ARG A 88 12.16 23.69 10.47
N ILE A 89 12.23 22.77 9.51
CA ILE A 89 11.37 22.74 8.32
C ILE A 89 9.91 22.48 8.71
N LEU A 90 9.66 21.50 9.58
CA LEU A 90 8.29 21.22 10.05
C LEU A 90 7.71 22.37 10.86
N TRP A 91 8.49 22.96 11.77
CA TRP A 91 8.05 24.11 12.54
C TRP A 91 7.71 25.30 11.64
N ALA A 92 8.58 25.62 10.67
CA ALA A 92 8.34 26.71 9.72
C ALA A 92 7.08 26.46 8.87
N ALA A 93 6.85 25.22 8.44
CA ALA A 93 5.63 24.85 7.72
C ALA A 93 4.37 25.09 8.57
N SER A 94 4.40 24.72 9.85
CA SER A 94 3.24 24.84 10.74
C SER A 94 3.02 26.22 11.36
N ASN A 95 4.07 27.03 11.52
CA ASN A 95 4.00 28.31 12.24
C ASN A 95 4.15 29.52 11.32
N THR A 96 5.08 29.47 10.37
CA THR A 96 5.35 30.59 9.45
C THR A 96 4.47 30.51 8.20
N TYR A 97 4.33 29.31 7.65
CA TYR A 97 3.53 29.04 6.45
C TYR A 97 2.18 28.39 6.77
N ALA A 98 1.67 28.61 7.99
CA ALA A 98 0.35 28.13 8.38
C ALA A 98 -0.70 28.55 7.34
N HIS A 99 -1.58 27.62 6.96
CA HIS A 99 -2.66 27.83 5.99
C HIS A 99 -2.22 28.17 4.55
N GLN A 100 -0.93 28.07 4.21
CA GLN A 100 -0.46 28.19 2.83
C GLN A 100 -0.61 26.84 2.09
N LEU A 101 -1.05 26.90 0.84
CA LEU A 101 -0.92 25.77 -0.09
C LEU A 101 0.57 25.46 -0.26
N ASN A 102 0.94 24.19 -0.09
CA ASN A 102 2.34 23.73 -0.08
C ASN A 102 3.22 24.40 0.99
N ALA A 103 2.67 24.62 2.20
CA ALA A 103 3.40 25.17 3.36
C ALA A 103 4.75 24.48 3.62
N CYS A 104 4.81 23.15 3.48
CA CYS A 104 6.08 22.45 3.62
C CYS A 104 7.08 22.80 2.51
N GLY A 105 6.68 22.82 1.24
CA GLY A 105 7.60 23.17 0.16
C GLY A 105 8.17 24.59 0.34
N GLN A 106 7.35 25.53 0.78
CA GLN A 106 7.80 26.89 1.11
C GLN A 106 8.77 26.91 2.31
N ALA A 107 8.46 26.16 3.37
CA ALA A 107 9.32 26.03 4.54
C ALA A 107 10.67 25.38 4.21
N TYR A 108 10.66 24.33 3.40
CA TYR A 108 11.85 23.60 2.96
C TYR A 108 12.82 24.52 2.21
N SER A 109 12.34 25.21 1.17
CA SER A 109 13.15 26.11 0.36
C SER A 109 13.74 27.26 1.19
N ARG A 110 13.00 27.74 2.20
CA ARG A 110 13.47 28.85 3.05
C ARG A 110 14.50 28.40 4.08
N VAL A 111 14.29 27.26 4.72
CA VAL A 111 15.26 26.72 5.69
C VAL A 111 16.57 26.31 5.01
N GLN A 112 16.55 25.90 3.74
CA GLN A 112 17.79 25.64 2.99
C GLN A 112 18.63 26.90 2.76
N VAL A 113 18.00 28.06 2.57
CA VAL A 113 18.71 29.35 2.41
C VAL A 113 19.14 29.94 3.76
N GLU A 114 18.37 29.70 4.81
CA GLU A 114 18.71 30.15 6.17
C GLU A 114 19.79 29.28 6.83
N CYS A 115 19.95 28.05 6.37
CA CYS A 115 20.88 27.06 6.87
C CYS A 115 21.38 26.17 5.72
N ASP A 116 22.50 26.55 5.09
CA ASP A 116 23.11 25.79 3.98
C ASP A 116 23.40 24.32 4.35
N VAL A 117 23.67 24.03 5.62
CA VAL A 117 23.84 22.66 6.14
C VAL A 117 22.61 21.76 5.94
N CYS A 118 21.43 22.36 5.71
CA CYS A 118 20.19 21.65 5.42
C CYS A 118 20.05 21.28 3.94
N LEU A 119 20.97 21.67 3.05
CA LEU A 119 20.96 21.26 1.64
C LEU A 119 21.08 19.75 1.45
N SER A 120 21.72 19.06 2.40
CA SER A 120 21.83 17.60 2.37
C SER A 120 20.48 16.91 2.67
N CYS A 121 19.61 17.57 3.43
CA CYS A 121 18.28 17.04 3.75
C CYS A 121 17.38 17.03 2.52
N SER A 122 16.82 15.86 2.16
CA SER A 122 15.83 15.75 1.08
C SER A 122 14.41 15.99 1.58
N ILE A 123 13.54 16.53 0.72
CA ILE A 123 12.14 16.80 1.08
C ILE A 123 11.36 15.54 1.49
N GLN A 124 11.73 14.37 0.94
CA GLN A 124 11.16 13.08 1.34
C GLN A 124 11.57 12.69 2.76
N ALA A 125 12.82 12.96 3.15
CA ALA A 125 13.35 12.65 4.47
C ALA A 125 12.83 13.59 5.59
N VAL A 126 12.28 14.76 5.22
CA VAL A 126 11.57 15.64 6.18
C VAL A 126 10.23 15.03 6.62
N GLY A 127 9.65 14.12 5.85
CA GLY A 127 8.35 13.52 6.19
C GLY A 127 7.18 14.47 6.00
N CYS A 128 7.31 15.44 5.09
CA CYS A 128 6.25 16.38 4.79
C CYS A 128 5.03 15.73 4.15
N LYS A 129 4.03 15.45 4.97
CA LYS A 129 2.68 15.12 4.52
C LYS A 129 1.94 16.42 4.19
N GLY A 130 2.14 16.94 2.98
CA GLY A 130 1.57 18.24 2.58
C GLY A 130 1.40 18.46 1.07
N LEU A 131 1.78 17.51 0.22
CA LEU A 131 1.41 17.47 -1.20
C LEU A 131 0.18 16.58 -1.43
N SER A 132 -0.69 16.48 -0.43
CA SER A 132 -1.99 15.83 -0.61
C SER A 132 -3.04 16.90 -0.86
N THR A 133 -3.04 17.48 -2.06
CA THR A 133 -4.34 17.72 -2.71
C THR A 133 -4.90 16.34 -3.07
N THR A 134 -5.26 15.55 -2.06
CA THR A 134 -6.28 14.53 -2.26
C THR A 134 -7.62 15.25 -2.20
N SER A 135 -7.84 16.19 -3.12
CA SER A 135 -9.08 16.05 -3.86
C SER A 135 -8.92 14.69 -4.53
N SER A 136 -9.60 13.69 -4.00
CA SER A 136 -9.77 12.41 -4.67
C SER A 136 -9.87 12.65 -6.18
N PRO A 137 -9.04 12.00 -7.02
CA PRO A 137 -9.01 12.26 -8.46
C PRO A 137 -10.39 12.13 -9.12
N PHE A 138 -11.32 11.47 -8.42
CA PHE A 138 -12.73 11.44 -8.74
C PHE A 138 -13.58 11.79 -7.51
N ASP A 139 -14.46 12.78 -7.65
CA ASP A 139 -15.54 13.06 -6.71
C ASP A 139 -16.70 12.10 -6.96
N CYS A 140 -16.94 11.18 -6.03
CA CYS A 140 -17.95 10.13 -6.13
C CYS A 140 -19.37 10.60 -5.78
N ASP A 141 -19.55 11.83 -5.33
CA ASP A 141 -20.87 12.42 -5.06
C ASP A 141 -21.32 13.28 -6.26
N ALA A 142 -20.38 13.83 -7.02
CA ALA A 142 -20.67 14.59 -8.25
C ALA A 142 -21.37 13.72 -9.31
N GLY A 143 -22.66 14.01 -9.52
CA GLY A 143 -23.48 13.36 -10.54
C GLY A 143 -23.88 11.92 -10.19
N TYR A 144 -23.85 11.53 -8.91
CA TYR A 144 -24.17 10.17 -8.48
C TYR A 144 -25.55 9.70 -8.95
N ASN A 145 -26.56 10.58 -8.97
CA ASN A 145 -27.93 10.22 -9.38
C ASN A 145 -28.05 9.64 -10.81
N ASN A 146 -27.07 9.89 -11.67
CA ASN A 146 -27.01 9.33 -13.02
C ASN A 146 -25.62 8.71 -13.29
N TRP A 147 -24.99 8.12 -12.28
CA TRP A 147 -23.61 7.64 -12.39
C TRP A 147 -23.45 6.57 -13.50
N HIS A 148 -24.47 5.74 -13.74
CA HIS A 148 -24.45 4.67 -14.73
C HIS A 148 -24.18 5.18 -16.16
N ALA A 149 -24.77 6.29 -16.56
CA ALA A 149 -24.56 6.90 -17.87
C ALA A 149 -23.60 8.10 -17.83
N GLY A 150 -23.55 8.82 -16.70
CA GLY A 150 -22.83 10.08 -16.55
C GLY A 150 -21.39 9.96 -16.05
N TRP A 151 -20.97 8.82 -15.48
CA TRP A 151 -19.59 8.62 -15.08
C TRP A 151 -18.77 7.92 -16.16
N SER A 152 -17.53 8.38 -16.33
CA SER A 152 -16.52 7.66 -17.10
C SER A 152 -16.15 6.34 -16.44
N GLN A 153 -15.69 5.36 -17.22
CA GLN A 153 -15.28 4.06 -16.68
C GLN A 153 -14.21 4.18 -15.57
N PRO A 154 -13.16 5.01 -15.71
CA PRO A 154 -12.17 5.21 -14.64
C PRO A 154 -12.77 5.80 -13.35
N LYS A 155 -13.77 6.69 -13.46
CA LYS A 155 -14.47 7.26 -12.31
C LYS A 155 -15.29 6.18 -11.58
N LYS A 156 -15.98 5.31 -12.33
CA LYS A 156 -16.72 4.16 -11.77
C LYS A 156 -15.80 3.20 -11.03
N ASP A 157 -14.69 2.82 -11.64
CA ASP A 157 -13.75 1.85 -11.06
C ASP A 157 -13.08 2.41 -9.78
N TRP A 158 -12.68 3.68 -9.83
CA TRP A 158 -12.08 4.35 -8.68
C TRP A 158 -13.08 4.53 -7.53
N CYS A 159 -14.29 5.02 -7.81
CA CYS A 159 -15.32 5.22 -6.79
C CYS A 159 -15.86 3.91 -6.21
N CYS A 160 -15.89 2.84 -7.01
CA CYS A 160 -16.24 1.52 -6.51
C CYS A 160 -15.18 0.97 -5.55
N SER A 161 -13.89 1.18 -5.86
CA SER A 161 -12.77 0.67 -5.05
C SER A 161 -12.49 1.47 -3.77
N ASN A 162 -12.67 2.80 -3.81
CA ASN A 162 -12.26 3.70 -2.73
C ASN A 162 -13.44 4.24 -1.89
N ALA A 163 -14.64 4.35 -2.48
CA ALA A 163 -15.82 4.91 -1.83
C ALA A 163 -17.02 3.94 -1.80
N HIS A 164 -16.88 2.74 -2.40
CA HIS A 164 -17.93 1.73 -2.54
C HIS A 164 -19.22 2.28 -3.19
N LYS A 165 -19.10 3.27 -4.07
CA LYS A 165 -20.20 3.92 -4.79
C LYS A 165 -20.05 3.70 -6.29
N GLY A 166 -21.18 3.46 -6.97
CA GLY A 166 -21.20 3.36 -8.43
C GLY A 166 -20.55 2.08 -8.99
N CYS A 167 -20.59 0.98 -8.23
CA CYS A 167 -20.20 -0.32 -8.75
C CYS A 167 -21.30 -0.85 -9.68
N ALA A 168 -20.94 -1.28 -10.89
CA ALA A 168 -21.87 -2.07 -11.69
C ALA A 168 -22.19 -3.35 -10.90
N ALA A 169 -23.48 -3.70 -10.81
CA ALA A 169 -23.87 -5.01 -10.30
C ALA A 169 -23.08 -6.05 -11.11
N ALA A 170 -22.28 -6.85 -10.41
CA ALA A 170 -21.22 -7.68 -10.97
C ALA A 170 -21.72 -8.47 -12.20
N ALA A 171 -21.33 -8.01 -13.39
CA ALA A 171 -21.39 -8.84 -14.58
C ALA A 171 -20.35 -9.95 -14.39
N SER A 172 -20.86 -11.17 -14.21
CA SER A 172 -20.13 -12.45 -14.16
C SER A 172 -18.88 -12.48 -13.28
N LEU A 173 -18.98 -13.21 -12.17
CA LEU A 173 -17.83 -13.60 -11.36
C LEU A 173 -16.66 -14.07 -12.26
N PRO A 174 -15.41 -13.69 -11.94
CA PRO A 174 -14.24 -13.89 -12.81
C PRO A 174 -13.96 -15.37 -13.14
N TYR A 175 -14.58 -16.29 -12.40
CA TYR A 175 -14.42 -17.73 -12.56
C TYR A 175 -15.76 -18.47 -12.45
N ASP A 176 -16.09 -19.25 -13.47
CA ASP A 176 -17.17 -20.23 -13.40
C ASP A 176 -16.70 -21.51 -12.70
N CYS A 177 -17.11 -21.68 -11.43
CA CYS A 177 -16.77 -22.81 -10.58
C CYS A 177 -17.51 -24.11 -10.90
N ASN A 178 -18.36 -24.13 -11.93
CA ASN A 178 -19.10 -25.32 -12.38
C ASN A 178 -18.50 -25.94 -13.66
N ALA A 179 -17.77 -25.15 -14.45
CA ALA A 179 -17.16 -25.61 -15.69
C ALA A 179 -16.16 -26.77 -15.45
N GLY A 180 -16.45 -27.96 -15.97
CA GLY A 180 -15.56 -29.12 -15.92
C GLY A 180 -15.65 -29.98 -14.64
N LEU A 181 -16.61 -29.68 -13.74
CA LEU A 181 -16.94 -30.48 -12.56
C LEU A 181 -17.78 -31.74 -12.89
N HIS A 182 -18.14 -31.95 -14.16
CA HIS A 182 -18.97 -33.07 -14.59
C HIS A 182 -18.17 -34.37 -14.76
N ASN A 183 -18.48 -35.37 -13.93
CA ASN A 183 -18.81 -36.78 -14.24
C ASN A 183 -18.51 -37.65 -12.99
N PHE A 184 -19.33 -38.58 -12.51
CA PHE A 184 -20.60 -39.19 -12.91
C PHE A 184 -21.38 -39.52 -11.62
N HIS A 185 -22.70 -39.30 -11.59
CA HIS A 185 -23.57 -40.15 -10.76
C HIS A 185 -23.78 -41.44 -11.56
N LEU A 186 -23.24 -42.55 -11.05
CA LEU A 186 -23.92 -43.84 -11.09
C LEU A 186 -24.44 -44.08 -9.67
#